data_AF-A0A7X7PHQ5-F1
#
_entry.id   AF-A0A7X7PHQ5-F1
#
_cell.length_a   1.000
_cell.length_b   1.000
_cell.length_c   1.000
_cell.angle_alpha   90.00
_cell.angle_beta   90.00
_cell.angle_gamma   90.00
#
_symmetry.space_group_name_H-M   'P 1'
#
loop_
_entity.id
_entity.type
_entity.pdbx_description
1 polymer ?
#
loop_
_entity_poly.entity_id
_entity_poly.type
_entity_poly.pdbx_seq_one_letter_code
_entity_poly.pdbx_strand_id
1 'polypeptide(L)'
;MRTTSHWPNRCGLLLALVALASCTAHAPTAGPALYEHELPPGVIPHADWHDTPPLGYAADATRRNLRAGDELAFRDMRITVLATDVDATTTQSPVDVVRLRLQRGNASEERTAREGEAFNWNGYHIAVVAVYGPGELGAGLVALELATVASLPPHVAQSTVAGGAEMRLRIPHRITHVTLHHVGSAQPLRPEDDPTAKLRGLQAWGASDRNWWDVPYHFLIDLSGRVYEGRDWRYMGETNTAYNP
;
A
#
# COMPACT_ATOMS: atom_id res chain seq x y z
N MET A 1 29.26 24.26 -2.30
CA MET A 1 28.67 24.37 -3.65
C MET A 1 27.40 23.54 -3.66
N ARG A 2 26.24 24.19 -3.64
CA ARG A 2 24.92 23.54 -3.68
C ARG A 2 24.40 23.65 -5.11
N THR A 3 24.03 22.54 -5.72
CA THR A 3 23.32 22.50 -7.00
C THR A 3 21.85 22.20 -6.72
N THR A 4 21.01 23.20 -6.92
CA THR A 4 19.55 23.08 -6.98
C THR A 4 19.17 22.65 -8.39
N SER A 5 18.54 21.49 -8.57
CA SER A 5 17.94 21.11 -9.84
C SER A 5 16.44 21.44 -9.84
N HIS A 6 16.08 22.38 -10.71
CA HIS A 6 14.71 22.72 -11.07
C HIS A 6 14.09 21.60 -11.92
N TRP A 7 12.86 21.18 -11.58
CA TRP A 7 12.01 20.37 -12.44
C TRP A 7 10.94 21.25 -13.08
N PRO A 8 10.76 21.25 -14.41
CA PRO A 8 9.62 21.92 -15.02
C PRO A 8 8.39 20.99 -15.02
N ASN A 9 7.31 21.49 -14.44
CA ASN A 9 5.95 21.02 -14.64
C ASN A 9 5.59 20.99 -16.13
N ARG A 10 5.03 19.87 -16.60
CA ARG A 10 4.05 19.91 -17.70
C ARG A 10 2.88 18.99 -17.40
N CYS A 11 1.79 19.63 -16.95
CA CYS A 11 0.44 19.11 -17.03
C CYS A 11 0.06 18.86 -18.49
N GLY A 12 -0.56 17.71 -18.75
CA GLY A 12 -1.26 17.40 -19.99
C GLY A 12 -2.54 16.65 -19.66
N LEU A 13 -3.58 17.40 -19.30
CA LEU A 13 -4.96 16.94 -19.19
C LEU A 13 -5.51 16.79 -20.62
N LEU A 14 -6.13 15.66 -20.97
CA LEU A 14 -7.08 15.65 -22.09
C LEU A 14 -8.38 14.96 -21.66
N LEU A 15 -9.44 15.77 -21.70
CA LEU A 15 -10.82 15.47 -21.38
C LEU A 15 -11.54 14.85 -22.59
N ALA A 16 -12.65 14.16 -22.31
CA ALA A 16 -13.50 13.41 -23.23
C ALA A 16 -14.13 14.22 -24.38
N LEU A 17 -14.47 13.51 -25.47
CA LEU A 17 -15.50 13.93 -26.43
C LEU A 17 -16.51 12.79 -26.67
N VAL A 18 -17.78 13.11 -26.45
CA VAL A 18 -18.94 12.34 -26.92
C VAL A 18 -19.42 13.02 -28.21
N ALA A 19 -19.69 12.25 -29.26
CA ALA A 19 -20.45 12.70 -30.42
C ALA A 19 -21.42 11.59 -30.86
N LEU A 20 -22.71 11.95 -30.93
CA LEU A 20 -23.80 11.12 -31.42
C LEU A 20 -23.91 11.19 -32.95
N ALA A 21 -23.97 9.99 -33.54
CA ALA A 21 -24.62 9.51 -34.77
C ALA A 21 -24.76 10.42 -36.02
N SER A 22 -24.32 9.87 -37.15
CA SER A 22 -25.07 9.89 -38.41
C SER A 22 -24.81 8.59 -39.18
N CYS A 23 -25.88 7.89 -39.53
CA CYS A 23 -25.85 6.60 -40.22
C CYS A 23 -25.66 6.79 -41.74
N THR A 24 -24.60 6.21 -42.30
CA THR A 24 -24.56 5.77 -43.70
C THR A 24 -23.97 4.36 -43.72
N ALA A 25 -24.74 3.40 -44.22
CA ALA A 25 -24.32 2.01 -44.32
C ALA A 25 -23.23 1.87 -45.40
N HIS A 26 -21.98 1.77 -44.97
CA HIS A 26 -20.89 1.24 -45.79
C HIS A 26 -20.79 -0.26 -45.52
N ALA A 27 -20.64 -1.05 -46.60
CA ALA A 27 -20.35 -2.47 -46.52
C ALA A 27 -19.11 -2.70 -45.62
N PRO A 28 -19.09 -3.74 -44.77
CA PRO A 28 -17.96 -3.97 -43.88
C PRO A 28 -16.75 -4.37 -44.73
N THR A 29 -15.83 -3.43 -44.95
CA THR A 29 -14.44 -3.79 -45.16
C THR A 29 -13.99 -4.53 -43.90
N ALA A 30 -13.32 -5.67 -44.08
CA ALA A 30 -12.77 -6.44 -42.97
C ALA A 30 -11.98 -5.50 -42.06
N GLY A 31 -12.56 -5.20 -40.88
CA GLY A 31 -11.84 -4.47 -39.84
C GLY A 31 -10.62 -5.29 -39.40
N PRO A 32 -9.61 -4.65 -38.78
CA PRO A 32 -8.52 -5.41 -38.19
C PRO A 32 -9.12 -6.48 -37.30
N ALA A 33 -8.58 -7.71 -37.41
CA ALA A 33 -9.04 -8.88 -36.68
C ALA A 33 -9.42 -8.47 -35.25
N LEU A 34 -10.70 -8.61 -34.92
CA LEU A 34 -11.15 -8.55 -33.54
C LEU A 34 -10.22 -9.48 -32.77
N TYR A 35 -9.49 -8.91 -31.80
CA TYR A 35 -8.55 -9.61 -30.92
C TYR A 35 -8.94 -11.08 -30.84
N GLU A 36 -8.18 -11.94 -31.53
CA GLU A 36 -8.24 -13.37 -31.23
C GLU A 36 -8.11 -13.45 -29.72
N HIS A 37 -9.00 -14.21 -29.08
CA HIS A 37 -8.93 -14.46 -27.65
C HIS A 37 -7.59 -15.18 -27.41
N GLU A 38 -6.51 -14.41 -27.31
CA GLU A 38 -5.25 -14.87 -26.75
C GLU A 38 -5.65 -15.52 -25.43
N LEU A 39 -5.24 -16.77 -25.26
CA LEU A 39 -5.32 -17.43 -23.97
C LEU A 39 -4.86 -16.42 -22.92
N PRO A 40 -5.58 -16.27 -21.79
CA PRO A 40 -5.20 -15.28 -20.78
C PRO A 40 -3.70 -15.43 -20.53
N PRO A 41 -2.94 -14.33 -20.56
CA PRO A 41 -1.49 -14.39 -20.52
C PRO A 41 -1.09 -15.29 -19.37
N GLY A 42 -0.22 -16.27 -19.66
CA GLY A 42 0.26 -17.18 -18.63
C GLY A 42 0.80 -16.36 -17.47
N VAL A 43 0.18 -16.49 -16.30
CA VAL A 43 0.62 -15.80 -15.09
C VAL A 43 1.76 -16.61 -14.51
N ILE A 44 2.93 -15.99 -14.39
CA ILE A 44 4.09 -16.55 -13.71
C ILE A 44 3.74 -16.57 -12.20
N PRO A 45 3.59 -17.75 -11.57
CA PRO A 45 3.25 -17.87 -10.16
C PRO A 45 4.23 -17.15 -9.25
N HIS A 46 3.77 -16.69 -8.09
CA HIS A 46 4.62 -16.00 -7.11
C HIS A 46 5.84 -16.84 -6.70
N ALA A 47 5.61 -18.14 -6.51
CA ALA A 47 6.64 -19.12 -6.13
C ALA A 47 7.72 -19.35 -7.19
N ASP A 48 7.45 -19.00 -8.45
CA ASP A 48 8.40 -19.21 -9.55
C ASP A 48 9.45 -18.09 -9.60
N TRP A 49 9.22 -16.96 -8.91
CA TRP A 49 10.12 -15.83 -8.93
C TRP A 49 10.58 -15.37 -7.54
N HIS A 50 9.87 -15.61 -6.45
CA HIS A 50 10.30 -15.08 -5.15
C HIS A 50 11.65 -15.65 -4.66
N ASP A 51 12.38 -14.87 -3.85
CA ASP A 51 13.53 -15.40 -3.08
C ASP A 51 13.08 -15.85 -1.69
N THR A 52 12.05 -15.18 -1.15
CA THR A 52 11.45 -15.47 0.15
C THR A 52 9.94 -15.61 0.01
N PRO A 53 9.32 -16.61 0.65
CA PRO A 53 7.87 -16.68 0.74
C PRO A 53 7.27 -15.41 1.38
N PRO A 54 6.01 -15.05 1.05
CA PRO A 54 5.32 -13.96 1.72
C PRO A 54 5.32 -14.11 3.25
N LEU A 55 5.55 -13.00 3.95
CA LEU A 55 5.62 -12.88 5.41
C LEU A 55 4.23 -12.60 6.02
N GLY A 56 4.17 -12.34 7.33
CA GLY A 56 2.95 -11.90 8.01
C GLY A 56 1.85 -12.95 8.15
N TYR A 57 0.71 -12.56 8.70
CA TYR A 57 -0.37 -13.47 9.11
C TYR A 57 -1.73 -12.98 8.65
N ALA A 58 -2.61 -13.90 8.25
CA ALA A 58 -4.01 -13.55 8.01
C ALA A 58 -4.67 -13.07 9.32
N ALA A 59 -5.36 -11.93 9.27
CA ALA A 59 -6.05 -11.37 10.41
C ALA A 59 -7.32 -10.62 10.00
N ASP A 60 -8.24 -10.52 10.95
CA ASP A 60 -9.43 -9.70 10.83
C ASP A 60 -9.06 -8.27 11.23
N ALA A 61 -8.75 -7.47 10.21
CA ALA A 61 -8.04 -6.22 10.37
C ALA A 61 -8.38 -5.22 9.24
N THR A 62 -7.85 -4.01 9.38
CA THR A 62 -7.83 -2.98 8.35
C THR A 62 -6.53 -2.19 8.45
N ARG A 63 -6.12 -1.58 7.34
CA ARG A 63 -4.93 -0.72 7.29
C ARG A 63 -5.16 0.44 6.36
N ARG A 64 -4.70 1.62 6.73
CA ARG A 64 -4.66 2.80 5.86
C ARG A 64 -3.49 3.72 6.21
N ASN A 65 -3.05 4.46 5.20
CA ASN A 65 -2.23 5.64 5.40
C ASN A 65 -3.15 6.86 5.46
N LEU A 66 -3.08 7.60 6.56
CA LEU A 66 -4.03 8.66 6.91
C LEU A 66 -3.31 9.99 7.12
N ARG A 67 -3.93 11.11 6.76
CA ARG A 67 -3.46 12.45 7.13
C ARG A 67 -4.04 12.87 8.48
N ALA A 68 -3.46 13.91 9.06
CA ALA A 68 -4.12 14.64 10.14
C ALA A 68 -5.52 15.11 9.67
N GLY A 69 -6.53 14.81 10.47
CA GLY A 69 -7.95 15.02 10.17
C GLY A 69 -8.67 13.79 9.61
N ASP A 70 -7.95 12.79 9.08
CA ASP A 70 -8.56 11.59 8.54
C ASP A 70 -8.97 10.61 9.66
N GLU A 71 -10.00 9.83 9.38
CA GLU A 71 -10.52 8.79 10.25
C GLU A 71 -10.48 7.42 9.54
N LEU A 72 -10.14 6.39 10.30
CA LEU A 72 -10.27 5.00 9.90
C LEU A 72 -11.29 4.29 10.79
N ALA A 73 -12.33 3.74 10.17
CA ALA A 73 -13.33 2.92 10.82
C ALA A 73 -13.02 1.44 10.60
N PHE A 74 -13.19 0.64 11.65
CA PHE A 74 -13.09 -0.80 11.61
C PHE A 74 -14.10 -1.42 12.57
N ARG A 75 -15.09 -2.15 12.05
CA ARG A 75 -16.18 -2.71 12.85
C ARG A 75 -16.86 -1.60 13.68
N ASP A 76 -16.86 -1.70 15.01
CA ASP A 76 -17.42 -0.72 15.94
C ASP A 76 -16.36 0.28 16.49
N MET A 77 -15.13 0.22 15.97
CA MET A 77 -14.00 1.07 16.33
C MET A 77 -13.80 2.19 15.31
N ARG A 78 -13.45 3.38 15.79
CA ARG A 78 -12.93 4.49 14.99
C ARG A 78 -11.60 4.98 15.57
N ILE A 79 -10.67 5.31 14.68
CA ILE A 79 -9.41 5.97 15.01
C ILE A 79 -9.25 7.21 14.13
N THR A 80 -9.03 8.37 14.75
CA THR A 80 -8.79 9.64 14.05
C THR A 80 -7.34 10.06 14.26
N VAL A 81 -6.64 10.42 13.19
CA VAL A 81 -5.32 11.05 13.28
C VAL A 81 -5.53 12.54 13.57
N LEU A 82 -5.20 12.99 14.79
CA LEU A 82 -5.40 14.38 15.18
C LEU A 82 -4.25 15.29 14.71
N ALA A 83 -3.02 14.83 14.86
CA ALA A 83 -1.81 15.55 14.49
C ALA A 83 -0.60 14.61 14.48
N THR A 84 0.47 15.01 13.79
CA THR A 84 1.81 14.42 13.90
C THR A 84 2.78 15.46 14.44
N ASP A 85 3.78 15.02 15.17
CA ASP A 85 4.84 15.89 15.72
C ASP A 85 6.16 15.11 15.81
N VAL A 86 7.24 15.78 16.18
CA VAL A 86 8.54 15.17 16.45
C VAL A 86 8.83 15.25 17.94
N ASP A 87 8.95 14.12 18.61
CA ASP A 87 9.38 14.11 20.00
C ASP A 87 10.90 14.32 20.09
N ALA A 88 11.29 15.54 20.43
CA ALA A 88 12.68 15.96 20.65
C ALA A 88 13.13 15.83 22.12
N THR A 89 12.31 15.23 23.00
CA THR A 89 12.63 15.12 24.44
C THR A 89 13.56 13.94 24.75
N THR A 90 13.79 13.03 23.80
CA THR A 90 14.70 11.90 23.94
C THR A 90 16.14 12.31 23.60
N THR A 91 17.11 11.81 24.37
CA THR A 91 18.55 11.99 24.08
C THR A 91 19.06 11.03 22.99
N GLN A 92 18.27 10.00 22.66
CA GLN A 92 18.35 9.23 21.42
C GLN A 92 17.49 9.94 20.37
N SER A 93 17.93 9.89 19.11
CA SER A 93 17.39 10.60 17.94
C SER A 93 15.89 10.93 17.99
N PRO A 94 15.45 12.09 17.47
CA PRO A 94 14.05 12.47 17.46
C PRO A 94 13.18 11.36 16.87
N VAL A 95 12.05 11.08 17.51
CA VAL A 95 11.09 10.05 17.06
C VAL A 95 9.81 10.73 16.65
N ASP A 96 9.33 10.45 15.44
CA ASP A 96 8.03 10.93 14.99
C ASP A 96 6.91 10.34 15.83
N VAL A 97 5.94 11.17 16.20
CA VAL A 97 4.80 10.81 17.02
C VAL A 97 3.50 11.20 16.34
N VAL A 98 2.45 10.45 16.65
CA VAL A 98 1.09 10.74 16.23
C VAL A 98 0.19 10.89 17.45
N ARG A 99 -0.66 11.92 17.43
CA ARG A 99 -1.76 12.06 18.38
C ARG A 99 -3.03 11.48 17.75
N LEU A 100 -3.62 10.52 18.43
CA LEU A 100 -4.75 9.73 17.97
C LEU A 100 -5.96 9.96 18.87
N ARG A 101 -7.16 9.93 18.29
CA ARG A 101 -8.41 9.75 19.03
C ARG A 101 -8.97 8.36 18.75
N LEU A 102 -9.18 7.59 19.80
CA LEU A 102 -9.71 6.23 19.79
C LEU A 102 -11.17 6.28 20.25
N GLN A 103 -12.08 5.64 19.53
CA GLN A 103 -13.51 5.61 19.88
C GLN A 103 -14.15 4.26 19.64
N ARG A 104 -14.95 3.78 20.60
CA ARG A 104 -15.81 2.59 20.47
C ARG A 104 -17.04 2.74 21.35
N GLY A 105 -18.22 2.79 20.73
CA GLY A 105 -19.45 3.11 21.46
C GLY A 105 -19.33 4.46 22.19
N ASN A 106 -19.49 4.45 23.51
CA ASN A 106 -19.34 5.64 24.37
C ASN A 106 -17.92 5.83 24.91
N ALA A 107 -17.02 4.86 24.72
CA ALA A 107 -15.63 4.98 25.17
C ALA A 107 -14.83 5.83 24.18
N SER A 108 -14.04 6.76 24.70
CA SER A 108 -13.13 7.60 23.92
C SER A 108 -11.83 7.82 24.68
N GLU A 109 -10.71 7.81 23.97
CA GLU A 109 -9.38 8.12 24.52
C GLU A 109 -8.59 8.96 23.50
N GLU A 110 -7.88 9.99 23.96
CA GLU A 110 -6.82 10.61 23.17
C GLU A 110 -5.47 10.09 23.65
N ARG A 111 -4.65 9.62 22.70
CA ARG A 111 -3.36 9.00 22.98
C ARG A 111 -2.32 9.53 22.02
N THR A 112 -1.13 9.84 22.54
CA THR A 112 0.07 10.03 21.70
C THR A 112 0.80 8.70 21.62
N ALA A 113 1.19 8.29 20.41
CA ALA A 113 1.94 7.08 20.15
C ALA A 113 3.14 7.39 19.24
N ARG A 114 4.24 6.65 19.42
CA ARG A 114 5.44 6.79 18.61
C ARG A 114 5.34 6.00 17.32
N GLU A 115 6.08 6.40 16.29
CA GLU A 115 6.39 5.51 15.19
C GLU A 115 6.97 4.18 15.71
N GLY A 116 6.47 3.07 15.16
CA GLY A 116 6.87 1.73 15.55
C GLY A 116 6.21 1.24 16.85
N GLU A 117 5.36 2.03 17.50
CA GLU A 117 4.61 1.59 18.68
C GLU A 117 3.40 0.73 18.30
N ALA A 118 3.08 -0.26 19.14
CA ALA A 118 1.82 -0.97 19.09
C ALA A 118 1.18 -1.07 20.48
N PHE A 119 -0.14 -1.15 20.54
CA PHE A 119 -0.87 -1.27 21.79
C PHE A 119 -2.26 -1.86 21.60
N ASN A 120 -2.80 -2.42 22.69
CA ASN A 120 -4.18 -2.88 22.72
C ASN A 120 -5.12 -1.81 23.31
N TRP A 121 -6.31 -1.70 22.74
CA TRP A 121 -7.37 -0.83 23.24
C TRP A 121 -8.75 -1.45 22.96
N ASN A 122 -9.55 -1.69 24.01
CA ASN A 122 -10.92 -2.21 23.91
C ASN A 122 -11.11 -3.43 22.97
N GLY A 123 -10.17 -4.39 23.00
CA GLY A 123 -10.24 -5.62 22.18
C GLY A 123 -9.64 -5.49 20.78
N TYR A 124 -9.10 -4.32 20.44
CA TYR A 124 -8.37 -4.06 19.21
C TYR A 124 -6.87 -3.93 19.48
N HIS A 125 -6.06 -4.41 18.55
CA HIS A 125 -4.63 -4.16 18.48
C HIS A 125 -4.38 -3.08 17.43
N ILE A 126 -3.62 -2.04 17.80
CA ILE A 126 -3.31 -0.90 16.95
C ILE A 126 -1.80 -0.81 16.83
N ALA A 127 -1.29 -0.78 15.60
CA ALA A 127 0.12 -0.53 15.29
C ALA A 127 0.25 0.79 14.52
N VAL A 128 1.13 1.67 15.03
CA VAL A 128 1.61 2.85 14.31
C VAL A 128 2.84 2.42 13.52
N VAL A 129 2.63 1.99 12.29
CA VAL A 129 3.67 1.36 11.46
C VAL A 129 4.73 2.38 11.03
N ALA A 130 4.30 3.59 10.68
CA ALA A 130 5.16 4.69 10.26
C ALA A 130 4.44 6.04 10.45
N VAL A 131 5.21 7.09 10.71
CA VAL A 131 4.79 8.49 10.69
C VAL A 131 5.70 9.24 9.72
N TYR A 132 5.25 9.42 8.48
CA TYR A 132 6.14 9.88 7.41
C TYR A 132 6.45 11.38 7.52
N GLY A 133 7.71 11.69 7.81
CA GLY A 133 8.21 13.05 7.97
C GLY A 133 8.42 13.81 6.65
N PRO A 134 8.77 15.12 6.71
CA PRO A 134 9.08 15.91 5.53
C PRO A 134 10.24 15.34 4.71
N GLY A 135 10.04 15.22 3.39
CA GLY A 135 11.06 14.69 2.47
C GLY A 135 10.99 13.18 2.27
N GLU A 136 10.15 12.48 3.03
CA GLU A 136 9.90 11.06 2.86
C GLU A 136 8.83 10.77 1.81
N LEU A 137 8.91 9.57 1.24
CA LEU A 137 7.88 9.05 0.36
C LEU A 137 6.64 8.74 1.19
N GLY A 138 5.58 9.55 1.01
CA GLY A 138 4.38 9.53 1.85
C GLY A 138 4.31 10.65 2.88
N ALA A 139 5.20 11.65 2.84
CA ALA A 139 5.26 12.76 3.79
C ALA A 139 3.87 13.31 4.21
N GLY A 140 3.66 13.39 5.51
CA GLY A 140 2.40 13.82 6.14
C GLY A 140 1.34 12.72 6.29
N LEU A 141 1.68 11.47 5.97
CA LEU A 141 0.83 10.31 6.22
C LEU A 141 1.28 9.56 7.48
N VAL A 142 0.31 8.92 8.13
CA VAL A 142 0.51 7.96 9.22
C VAL A 142 0.00 6.61 8.75
N ALA A 143 0.86 5.61 8.72
CA ALA A 143 0.50 4.23 8.41
C ALA A 143 -0.04 3.54 9.67
N LEU A 144 -1.35 3.27 9.69
CA LEU A 144 -2.01 2.59 10.80
C LEU A 144 -2.54 1.22 10.37
N GLU A 145 -2.28 0.21 11.20
CA GLU A 145 -2.80 -1.15 11.05
C GLU A 145 -3.58 -1.52 12.32
N LEU A 146 -4.85 -1.90 12.15
CA LEU A 146 -5.79 -2.19 13.24
C LEU A 146 -6.36 -3.59 13.07
N ALA A 147 -6.39 -4.39 14.13
CA ALA A 147 -6.93 -5.75 14.11
C ALA A 147 -7.79 -6.05 15.33
N THR A 148 -8.70 -7.02 15.23
CA THR A 148 -9.26 -7.62 16.44
C THR A 148 -8.18 -8.46 17.12
N VAL A 149 -7.95 -8.25 18.42
CA VAL A 149 -6.94 -9.01 19.19
C VAL A 149 -7.15 -10.51 19.07
N ALA A 150 -8.41 -10.95 19.02
CA ALA A 150 -8.79 -12.35 18.90
C ALA A 150 -8.38 -13.01 17.57
N SER A 151 -8.10 -12.22 16.52
CA SER A 151 -7.65 -12.74 15.23
C SER A 151 -6.13 -12.85 15.10
N LEU A 152 -5.38 -12.33 16.08
CA LEU A 152 -3.93 -12.24 16.01
C LEU A 152 -3.24 -13.44 16.68
N PRO A 153 -2.07 -13.88 16.16
CA PRO A 153 -1.16 -14.75 16.91
C PRO A 153 -0.77 -14.13 18.25
N PRO A 154 -0.57 -14.92 19.33
CA PRO A 154 -0.28 -14.38 20.66
C PRO A 154 0.90 -13.41 20.72
N HIS A 155 1.97 -13.67 19.97
CA HIS A 155 3.16 -12.81 19.96
C HIS A 155 2.90 -11.44 19.32
N VAL A 156 2.01 -11.35 18.32
CA VAL A 156 1.58 -10.07 17.73
C VAL A 156 0.60 -9.38 18.68
N ALA A 157 -0.41 -10.12 19.17
CA ALA A 157 -1.44 -9.62 20.08
C ALA A 157 -0.89 -9.00 21.37
N GLN A 158 0.27 -9.46 21.84
CA GLN A 158 0.91 -9.00 23.09
C GLN A 158 2.05 -8.01 22.83
N SER A 159 2.39 -7.74 21.57
CA SER A 159 3.48 -6.84 21.22
C SER A 159 3.14 -5.40 21.59
N THR A 160 4.14 -4.68 22.10
CA THR A 160 4.09 -3.22 22.28
C THR A 160 4.81 -2.46 21.16
N VAL A 161 5.31 -3.18 20.16
CA VAL A 161 5.96 -2.61 18.97
C VAL A 161 5.27 -3.13 17.71
N ALA A 162 5.21 -2.28 16.69
CA ALA A 162 4.68 -2.64 15.38
C ALA A 162 5.52 -3.75 14.73
N GLY A 163 6.82 -3.82 15.01
CA GLY A 163 7.72 -4.82 14.44
C GLY A 163 7.91 -4.68 12.93
N GLY A 164 8.58 -5.68 12.34
CA GLY A 164 8.91 -5.70 10.91
C GLY A 164 7.83 -6.32 10.04
N ALA A 165 8.18 -6.60 8.79
CA ALA A 165 7.32 -7.24 7.80
C ALA A 165 6.73 -8.59 8.26
N GLU A 166 7.45 -9.32 9.11
CA GLU A 166 7.02 -10.59 9.71
C GLU A 166 5.83 -10.47 10.66
N MET A 167 5.61 -9.28 11.24
CA MET A 167 4.50 -9.02 12.17
C MET A 167 3.27 -8.40 11.49
N ARG A 168 3.34 -8.16 10.17
CA ARG A 168 2.27 -7.49 9.42
C ARG A 168 1.10 -8.40 9.11
N LEU A 169 -0.04 -7.77 8.84
CA LEU A 169 -1.30 -8.46 8.65
C LEU A 169 -1.64 -8.60 7.17
N ARG A 170 -1.97 -9.83 6.77
CA ARG A 170 -2.61 -10.14 5.50
C ARG A 170 -4.11 -9.91 5.68
N ILE A 171 -4.58 -8.76 5.22
CA ILE A 171 -5.93 -8.27 5.48
C ILE A 171 -6.85 -8.66 4.32
N PRO A 172 -7.85 -9.55 4.53
CA PRO A 172 -8.78 -9.92 3.48
C PRO A 172 -9.58 -8.72 3.01
N HIS A 173 -9.87 -8.66 1.71
CA HIS A 173 -10.65 -7.57 1.13
C HIS A 173 -11.67 -8.06 0.12
N ARG A 174 -12.60 -7.17 -0.23
CA ARG A 174 -13.52 -7.37 -1.35
C ARG A 174 -13.04 -6.53 -2.53
N ILE A 175 -12.62 -7.19 -3.60
CA ILE A 175 -12.24 -6.53 -4.84
C ILE A 175 -13.50 -5.89 -5.45
N THR A 176 -13.43 -4.59 -5.68
CA THR A 176 -14.51 -3.79 -6.30
C THR A 176 -14.03 -2.97 -7.50
N HIS A 177 -12.72 -2.74 -7.60
CA HIS A 177 -12.08 -1.93 -8.64
C HIS A 177 -10.71 -2.53 -8.98
N VAL A 178 -10.16 -2.12 -10.12
CA VAL A 178 -8.76 -2.39 -10.50
C VAL A 178 -8.04 -1.05 -10.50
N THR A 179 -6.95 -0.96 -9.73
CA THR A 179 -6.09 0.21 -9.68
C THR A 179 -4.85 -0.05 -10.53
N LEU A 180 -4.62 0.79 -11.54
CA LEU A 180 -3.40 0.75 -12.34
C LEU A 180 -2.32 1.60 -11.67
N HIS A 181 -1.14 1.03 -11.49
CA HIS A 181 0.00 1.68 -10.85
C HIS A 181 1.28 1.38 -11.63
N HIS A 182 2.21 2.33 -11.66
CA HIS A 182 3.59 2.07 -12.09
C HIS A 182 4.46 1.86 -10.85
N VAL A 183 5.53 1.07 -10.91
CA VAL A 183 6.30 0.66 -9.72
C VAL A 183 6.84 1.85 -8.88
N GLY A 184 7.00 3.03 -9.47
CA GLY A 184 7.51 4.22 -8.78
C GLY A 184 9.03 4.22 -8.59
N SER A 185 9.75 3.33 -9.29
CA SER A 185 11.21 3.30 -9.30
C SER A 185 11.79 4.54 -10.00
N ALA A 186 12.94 5.02 -9.51
CA ALA A 186 13.61 6.19 -10.10
C ALA A 186 14.04 5.98 -11.56
N GLN A 187 14.29 4.72 -11.95
CA GLN A 187 14.56 4.32 -13.32
C GLN A 187 13.46 3.36 -13.79
N PRO A 188 13.01 3.48 -15.05
CA PRO A 188 12.08 2.52 -15.62
C PRO A 188 12.76 1.14 -15.79
N LEU A 189 11.95 0.11 -15.95
CA LEU A 189 12.43 -1.19 -16.43
C LEU A 189 12.98 -1.01 -17.85
N ARG A 190 14.20 -1.47 -18.11
CA ARG A 190 14.84 -1.40 -19.43
C ARG A 190 14.79 -2.76 -20.13
N PRO A 191 14.88 -2.82 -21.48
CA PRO A 191 14.86 -4.09 -22.22
C PRO A 191 15.91 -5.11 -21.78
N GLU A 192 17.06 -4.65 -21.29
CA GLU A 192 18.16 -5.48 -20.81
C GLU A 192 18.06 -5.91 -19.33
N ASP A 193 17.11 -5.34 -18.57
CA ASP A 193 16.93 -5.69 -17.16
C ASP A 193 16.21 -7.04 -17.02
N ASP A 194 16.58 -7.83 -16.01
CA ASP A 194 15.81 -9.02 -15.61
C ASP A 194 14.62 -8.61 -14.72
N PRO A 195 13.36 -8.81 -15.17
CA PRO A 195 12.19 -8.46 -14.38
C PRO A 195 12.11 -9.23 -13.05
N THR A 196 12.54 -10.49 -13.03
CA THR A 196 12.52 -11.32 -11.81
C THR A 196 13.48 -10.77 -10.77
N ALA A 197 14.70 -10.37 -11.17
CA ALA A 197 15.63 -9.69 -10.27
C ALA A 197 15.07 -8.37 -9.73
N LYS A 198 14.34 -7.59 -10.54
CA LYS A 198 13.68 -6.36 -10.08
C LYS A 198 12.56 -6.64 -9.08
N LEU A 199 11.76 -7.69 -9.30
CA LEU A 199 10.69 -8.12 -8.39
C LEU A 199 11.25 -8.57 -7.04
N ARG A 200 12.31 -9.39 -7.03
CA ARG A 200 13.03 -9.80 -5.81
C ARG A 200 13.58 -8.60 -5.05
N GLY A 201 14.19 -7.65 -5.76
CA GLY A 201 14.65 -6.39 -5.17
C GLY A 201 13.52 -5.56 -4.55
N LEU A 202 12.37 -5.47 -5.23
CA LEU A 202 11.18 -4.81 -4.71
C LEU A 202 10.63 -5.52 -3.46
N GLN A 203 10.61 -6.84 -3.45
CA GLN A 203 10.17 -7.63 -2.30
C GLN A 203 11.08 -7.41 -1.09
N ALA A 204 12.40 -7.52 -1.29
CA ALA A 204 13.39 -7.31 -0.23
C ALA A 204 13.33 -5.89 0.35
N TRP A 205 13.36 -4.86 -0.52
CA TRP A 205 13.23 -3.46 -0.10
C TRP A 205 11.89 -3.18 0.59
N GLY A 206 10.79 -3.73 0.06
CA GLY A 206 9.48 -3.59 0.67
C GLY A 206 9.45 -4.13 2.10
N ALA A 207 10.07 -5.29 2.32
CA ALA A 207 10.18 -5.87 3.65
C ALA A 207 11.07 -5.05 4.59
N SER A 208 12.26 -4.63 4.14
CA SER A 208 13.25 -3.95 4.99
C SER A 208 12.93 -2.48 5.27
N ASP A 209 12.44 -1.74 4.27
CA ASP A 209 12.31 -0.28 4.33
C ASP A 209 10.86 0.17 4.53
N ARG A 210 9.89 -0.70 4.22
CA ARG A 210 8.46 -0.35 4.24
C ARG A 210 7.60 -1.24 5.12
N ASN A 211 8.18 -2.25 5.76
CA ASN A 211 7.45 -3.25 6.53
C ASN A 211 6.30 -3.86 5.72
N TRP A 212 6.49 -4.14 4.44
CA TRP A 212 5.49 -4.88 3.65
C TRP A 212 5.74 -6.37 3.77
N TRP A 213 4.68 -7.15 4.02
CA TRP A 213 4.80 -8.60 4.10
C TRP A 213 5.06 -9.27 2.74
N ASP A 214 4.89 -8.54 1.65
CA ASP A 214 5.23 -8.93 0.28
C ASP A 214 5.21 -7.67 -0.61
N VAL A 215 5.55 -7.80 -1.90
CA VAL A 215 5.39 -6.72 -2.90
C VAL A 215 4.00 -6.05 -2.78
N PRO A 216 3.89 -4.75 -3.07
CA PRO A 216 2.65 -4.00 -2.77
C PRO A 216 1.51 -4.26 -3.77
N TYR A 217 1.81 -4.90 -4.90
CA TYR A 217 0.90 -5.08 -6.03
C TYR A 217 0.52 -6.55 -6.21
N HIS A 218 -0.72 -6.81 -6.65
CA HIS A 218 -1.21 -8.17 -6.89
C HIS A 218 -0.69 -8.78 -8.18
N PHE A 219 -0.50 -7.96 -9.21
CA PHE A 219 0.04 -8.38 -10.50
C PHE A 219 1.03 -7.33 -11.01
N LEU A 220 2.09 -7.79 -11.66
CA LEU A 220 3.08 -6.94 -12.32
C LEU A 220 3.22 -7.37 -13.78
N ILE A 221 3.43 -6.40 -14.67
CA ILE A 221 3.52 -6.64 -16.12
C ILE A 221 4.87 -6.08 -16.60
N ASP A 222 5.63 -6.89 -17.34
CA ASP A 222 6.91 -6.47 -17.91
C ASP A 222 6.77 -5.85 -19.32
N LEU A 223 7.90 -5.43 -19.91
CA LEU A 223 7.93 -4.82 -21.24
C LEU A 223 7.49 -5.76 -22.38
N SER A 224 7.48 -7.07 -22.14
CA SER A 224 7.06 -8.10 -23.11
C SER A 224 5.61 -8.54 -22.88
N GLY A 225 4.90 -7.94 -21.92
CA GLY A 225 3.53 -8.30 -21.58
C GLY A 225 3.40 -9.56 -20.72
N ARG A 226 4.51 -10.09 -20.17
CA ARG A 226 4.44 -11.21 -19.22
C ARG A 226 3.86 -10.72 -17.91
N VAL A 227 2.94 -11.50 -17.34
CA VAL A 227 2.27 -11.20 -16.07
C VAL A 227 2.89 -12.03 -14.96
N TYR A 228 3.27 -11.36 -13.87
CA TYR A 228 3.81 -11.97 -12.67
C TYR A 228 2.78 -11.83 -11.56
N GLU A 229 2.46 -12.94 -10.89
CA GLU A 229 1.70 -12.90 -9.65
C GLU A 229 2.57 -12.26 -8.57
N GLY A 230 2.11 -11.13 -8.05
CA GLY A 230 2.68 -10.46 -6.90
C GLY A 230 2.02 -10.97 -5.62
N ARG A 231 1.63 -10.03 -4.78
CA ARG A 231 0.88 -10.32 -3.56
C ARG A 231 -0.38 -11.12 -3.86
N ASP A 232 -0.68 -12.09 -3.01
CA ASP A 232 -1.95 -12.82 -3.04
C ASP A 232 -3.16 -11.88 -3.07
N TRP A 233 -3.90 -11.91 -4.17
CA TRP A 233 -5.03 -11.04 -4.49
C TRP A 233 -6.19 -11.13 -3.50
N ARG A 234 -6.24 -12.16 -2.66
CA ARG A 234 -7.25 -12.30 -1.59
C ARG A 234 -7.05 -11.29 -0.46
N TYR A 235 -5.85 -10.70 -0.37
CA TYR A 235 -5.49 -9.72 0.64
C TYR A 235 -5.24 -8.35 0.00
N MET A 236 -5.53 -7.27 0.72
CA MET A 236 -5.36 -5.91 0.21
C MET A 236 -3.90 -5.60 -0.15
N GLY A 237 -3.71 -4.69 -1.11
CA GLY A 237 -2.39 -4.21 -1.52
C GLY A 237 -1.67 -3.40 -0.44
N GLU A 238 -0.50 -2.88 -0.79
CA GLU A 238 0.17 -1.83 -0.03
C GLU A 238 0.39 -0.60 -0.89
N THR A 239 0.54 0.55 -0.24
CA THR A 239 0.82 1.79 -0.93
C THR A 239 1.56 2.75 0.00
N ASN A 240 2.35 3.67 -0.56
CA ASN A 240 2.90 4.81 0.17
C ASN A 240 2.03 6.06 0.01
N THR A 241 0.77 5.88 -0.37
CA THR A 241 -0.19 6.97 -0.62
C THR A 241 -1.42 6.80 0.27
N ALA A 242 -2.37 7.72 0.18
CA ALA A 242 -3.60 7.66 0.97
C ALA A 242 -4.78 6.95 0.28
N TYR A 243 -4.62 6.43 -0.96
CA TYR A 243 -5.72 5.69 -1.59
C TYR A 243 -5.99 4.39 -0.81
N ASN A 244 -7.16 3.80 -1.05
CA ASN A 244 -7.54 2.51 -0.47
C ASN A 244 -7.18 1.38 -1.47
N PRO A 245 -6.09 0.62 -1.25
CA PRO A 245 -5.66 -0.43 -2.17
C PRO A 245 -6.52 -1.70 -2.12
#